data_AF-A0A2V4PP53-F1
#
_entry.id   AF-A0A2V4PP53-F1
#
_cell.length_a   1.000
_cell.length_b   1.000
_cell.length_c   1.000
_cell.angle_alpha   90.00
_cell.angle_beta   90.00
_cell.angle_gamma   90.00
#
_symmetry.space_group_name_H-M   'P 1'
#
loop_
_entity.id
_entity.type
_entity.pdbx_description
1 polymer ?
#
loop_
_entity_poly.entity_id
_entity_poly.type
_entity_poly.pdbx_seq_one_letter_code
_entity_poly.pdbx_strand_id
1 'polypeptide(L)'
;MCTYCGFREIDRYVSKNLKSSFRLTMTPEQLTGQTDTHLISVMVGQKAFQVHPQVSPDLLALKQAAQDAGFNLCIASGFRSFERQLAIWNQKMLGQKPLLDEHSQPLHSNTLSEAEKVLAILRWSALPGASRHHWGTDFDVYDRDALPENTSLLLEPWEYLEGHQSEFSQWLNAHLAQFGFFLPYQHGQGIGFEPWHISHKQTAQQCLAALSEPLLLEQLSAVAMEGKTTVQALLPEIYQRFITNICEV
;
A
#
# COMPACT_ATOMS: atom_id res chain seq x y z
N MET A 1 27.43 47.96 48.82
CA MET A 1 26.30 48.88 48.64
C MET A 1 26.41 49.55 47.28
N CYS A 2 25.70 49.05 46.27
CA CYS A 2 24.96 49.86 45.29
C CYS A 2 24.17 48.89 44.39
N THR A 3 22.87 49.10 44.37
CA THR A 3 21.77 48.45 43.65
C THR A 3 21.75 48.78 42.15
N TYR A 4 21.25 47.90 41.29
CA TYR A 4 19.96 48.08 40.57
C TYR A 4 19.63 46.95 39.57
N CYS A 5 18.45 46.36 39.78
CA CYS A 5 17.37 46.05 38.82
C CYS A 5 17.62 45.10 37.62
N GLY A 6 16.91 43.97 37.62
CA GLY A 6 16.58 43.17 36.43
C GLY A 6 15.11 42.76 36.48
N PHE A 7 14.29 43.40 35.65
CA PHE A 7 12.86 43.13 35.45
C PHE A 7 12.67 42.21 34.23
N ARG A 8 11.60 41.41 34.26
CA ARG A 8 10.87 40.72 33.14
C ARG A 8 11.46 39.39 32.67
N GLU A 9 10.78 38.26 32.91
CA GLU A 9 9.60 37.69 32.20
C GLU A 9 9.92 37.09 30.81
N ILE A 10 9.60 35.79 30.71
CA ILE A 10 9.17 35.03 29.52
C ILE A 10 10.23 34.77 28.44
N ASP A 11 10.70 33.52 28.38
CA ASP A 11 10.80 32.72 27.13
C ASP A 11 11.27 31.29 27.45
N ARG A 12 10.38 30.31 27.30
CA ARG A 12 10.28 29.37 26.17
C ARG A 12 11.06 28.07 26.40
N TYR A 13 10.39 26.95 26.67
CA TYR A 13 9.70 26.13 25.65
C TYR A 13 10.66 25.52 24.61
N VAL A 14 11.78 24.93 25.02
CA VAL A 14 12.53 24.00 24.14
C VAL A 14 13.14 22.83 24.93
N SER A 15 12.72 21.64 24.51
CA SER A 15 13.47 20.39 24.51
C SER A 15 13.77 19.70 25.85
N LYS A 16 13.00 18.63 26.11
CA LYS A 16 13.54 17.28 25.94
C LYS A 16 12.40 16.31 25.65
N ASN A 17 12.31 15.95 24.37
CA ASN A 17 11.39 14.98 23.80
C ASN A 17 11.45 13.65 24.57
N LEU A 18 10.42 13.36 25.37
CA LEU A 18 9.97 11.98 25.51
C LEU A 18 9.36 11.58 24.16
N LYS A 19 10.13 10.87 23.35
CA LYS A 19 9.55 9.99 22.33
C LYS A 19 8.77 8.91 23.07
N SER A 20 7.54 9.25 23.46
CA SER A 20 6.56 8.26 23.88
C SER A 20 6.37 7.33 22.70
N SER A 21 6.86 6.09 22.85
CA SER A 21 6.56 4.96 21.98
C SER A 21 5.07 4.62 22.15
N PHE A 22 4.18 5.49 21.69
CA PHE A 22 2.81 5.11 21.42
C PHE A 22 2.86 4.17 20.21
N ARG A 23 2.82 2.86 20.47
CA ARG A 23 2.41 1.90 19.44
C ARG A 23 0.98 2.28 19.10
N LEU A 24 0.78 2.95 17.96
CA LEU A 24 -0.53 3.12 17.37
C LEU A 24 -0.94 1.75 16.87
N THR A 25 -1.59 0.97 17.73
CA THR A 25 -2.15 -0.32 17.33
C THR A 25 -3.50 -0.03 16.71
N MET A 26 -3.57 -0.09 15.38
CA MET A 26 -4.83 -0.11 14.65
C MET A 26 -5.70 -1.27 15.16
N THR A 27 -7.02 -1.08 15.21
CA THR A 27 -7.94 -2.18 15.55
C THR A 27 -7.94 -3.24 14.44
N PRO A 28 -8.42 -4.47 14.72
CA PRO A 28 -8.57 -5.50 13.69
C PRO A 28 -9.36 -5.02 12.46
N GLU A 29 -10.43 -4.25 12.67
CA GLU A 29 -11.27 -3.71 11.59
C GLU A 29 -10.51 -2.69 10.74
N GLN A 30 -9.67 -1.86 11.38
CA GLN A 30 -8.81 -0.90 10.68
C GLN A 30 -7.71 -1.63 9.89
N LEU A 31 -7.05 -2.63 10.49
CA LEU A 31 -5.98 -3.41 9.83
C LEU A 31 -6.46 -4.18 8.61
N THR A 32 -7.72 -4.63 8.64
CA THR A 32 -8.34 -5.37 7.56
C THR A 32 -9.18 -4.50 6.62
N GLY A 33 -9.20 -3.18 6.83
CA GLY A 33 -9.83 -2.22 5.93
C GLY A 33 -11.36 -2.23 5.96
N GLN A 34 -11.97 -2.83 6.98
CA GLN A 34 -13.42 -2.78 7.22
C GLN A 34 -13.89 -1.40 7.68
N THR A 35 -12.96 -0.58 8.16
CA THR A 35 -13.18 0.84 8.46
C THR A 35 -11.98 1.66 8.02
N ASP A 36 -12.21 2.94 7.78
CA ASP A 36 -11.23 3.98 7.45
C ASP A 36 -11.05 5.00 8.58
N THR A 37 -11.55 4.70 9.79
CA THR A 37 -11.54 5.63 10.94
C THR A 37 -10.14 6.04 11.42
N HIS A 38 -9.09 5.30 11.05
CA HIS A 38 -7.68 5.66 11.30
C HIS A 38 -7.11 6.65 10.27
N LEU A 39 -7.86 6.98 9.22
CA LEU A 39 -7.38 7.76 8.08
C LEU A 39 -7.85 9.20 8.14
N ILE A 40 -7.10 10.07 7.47
CA ILE A 40 -7.47 11.45 7.19
C ILE A 40 -7.54 11.68 5.69
N SER A 41 -8.40 12.62 5.29
CA SER A 41 -8.49 13.08 3.90
C SER A 41 -7.32 14.03 3.60
N VAL A 42 -6.48 13.67 2.64
CA VAL A 42 -5.32 14.45 2.19
C VAL A 42 -5.44 14.75 0.71
N MET A 43 -5.27 16.03 0.34
CA MET A 43 -5.23 16.44 -1.05
C MET A 43 -3.87 16.12 -1.65
N VAL A 44 -3.84 15.26 -2.67
CA VAL A 44 -2.65 14.98 -3.49
C VAL A 44 -2.95 15.42 -4.91
N GLY A 45 -2.34 16.53 -5.33
CA GLY A 45 -2.75 17.24 -6.54
C GLY A 45 -4.19 17.74 -6.40
N GLN A 46 -5.05 17.32 -7.33
CA GLN A 46 -6.45 17.78 -7.40
C GLN A 46 -7.46 16.79 -6.79
N LYS A 47 -7.00 15.68 -6.19
CA LYS A 47 -7.86 14.63 -5.62
C LYS A 47 -7.58 14.42 -4.14
N ALA A 48 -8.64 14.10 -3.39
CA ALA A 48 -8.54 13.70 -2.00
C ALA A 48 -8.30 12.19 -1.90
N PHE A 49 -7.40 11.78 -1.00
CA PHE A 49 -7.11 10.39 -0.69
C PHE A 49 -7.20 10.17 0.82
N GLN A 50 -7.69 9.00 1.23
CA GLN A 50 -7.60 8.57 2.63
C GLN A 50 -6.19 8.06 2.89
N VAL A 51 -5.50 8.71 3.83
CA VAL A 51 -4.08 8.51 4.13
C VAL A 51 -3.89 8.39 5.63
N HIS A 52 -2.99 7.50 6.06
CA HIS A 52 -2.64 7.39 7.47
C HIS A 52 -2.00 8.71 7.94
N PRO A 53 -2.40 9.28 9.09
CA PRO A 53 -1.93 10.60 9.53
C PRO A 53 -0.42 10.76 9.57
N GLN A 54 0.30 9.70 9.97
CA GLN A 54 1.77 9.69 10.03
C GLN A 54 2.45 9.68 8.64
N VAL A 55 1.72 9.31 7.58
CA VAL A 55 2.26 9.19 6.22
C VAL A 55 2.02 10.47 5.42
N SER A 56 1.02 11.27 5.79
CA SER A 56 0.63 12.47 5.04
C SER A 56 1.78 13.45 4.79
N PRO A 57 2.64 13.80 5.77
CA PRO A 57 3.72 14.76 5.52
C PRO A 57 4.73 14.23 4.49
N ASP A 58 5.11 12.96 4.61
CA ASP A 58 6.10 12.32 3.75
C ASP A 58 5.58 12.12 2.33
N LEU A 59 4.30 11.77 2.18
CA LEU A 59 3.64 11.65 0.87
C LEU A 59 3.60 12.99 0.13
N LEU A 60 3.29 14.08 0.84
CA LEU A 60 3.26 15.42 0.25
C LEU A 60 4.68 15.90 -0.12
N ALA A 61 5.68 15.58 0.71
CA ALA A 61 7.08 15.86 0.41
C ALA A 61 7.57 15.09 -0.84
N LEU A 62 7.22 13.80 -0.95
CA LEU A 62 7.52 12.99 -2.15
C LEU A 62 6.86 13.59 -3.40
N LYS A 63 5.59 13.99 -3.31
CA LYS A 63 4.86 14.64 -4.42
C LYS A 63 5.52 15.94 -4.88
N GLN A 64 6.01 16.75 -3.93
CA GLN A 64 6.73 18.00 -4.24
C GLN A 64 8.08 17.70 -4.89
N ALA A 65 8.86 16.78 -4.34
CA ALA A 65 10.16 16.41 -4.90
C ALA A 65 10.04 15.81 -6.30
N ALA A 66 8.98 15.03 -6.57
CA ALA A 66 8.67 14.53 -7.91
C ALA A 66 8.41 15.70 -8.87
N GLN A 67 7.63 16.70 -8.44
CA GLN A 67 7.35 17.89 -9.24
C GLN A 67 8.62 18.70 -9.53
N ASP A 68 9.49 18.89 -8.53
CA ASP A 68 10.75 19.61 -8.68
C ASP A 68 11.72 18.88 -9.64
N ALA A 69 11.60 17.55 -9.73
CA ALA A 69 12.32 16.72 -10.68
C ALA A 69 11.65 16.63 -12.08
N GLY A 70 10.52 17.31 -12.29
CA GLY A 70 9.82 17.35 -13.57
C GLY A 70 8.73 16.28 -13.76
N PHE A 71 8.41 15.49 -12.75
CA PHE A 71 7.39 14.45 -12.81
C PHE A 71 6.03 14.90 -12.25
N ASN A 72 4.94 14.52 -12.90
CA ASN A 72 3.59 14.72 -12.40
C ASN A 72 3.08 13.47 -11.66
N LEU A 73 3.70 13.18 -10.51
CA LEU A 73 3.30 12.06 -9.66
C LEU A 73 1.81 12.16 -9.29
N CYS A 74 1.05 11.14 -9.70
CA CYS A 74 -0.35 10.94 -9.38
C CYS A 74 -0.55 9.56 -8.72
N ILE A 75 -1.58 9.47 -7.89
CA ILE A 75 -1.97 8.21 -7.25
C ILE A 75 -3.08 7.56 -8.08
N ALA A 76 -2.83 6.33 -8.55
CA ALA A 76 -3.82 5.49 -9.22
C ALA A 76 -4.72 4.77 -8.20
N SER A 77 -4.12 4.28 -7.10
CA SER A 77 -4.83 3.65 -5.99
C SER A 77 -4.21 4.04 -4.66
N GLY A 78 -5.01 4.57 -3.74
CA GLY A 78 -4.66 4.78 -2.33
C GLY A 78 -5.39 3.79 -1.43
N PHE A 79 -6.06 4.26 -0.37
CA PHE A 79 -6.89 3.40 0.47
C PHE A 79 -7.91 2.58 -0.34
N ARG A 80 -8.07 1.33 0.07
CA ARG A 80 -9.05 0.41 -0.49
C ARG A 80 -9.77 -0.25 0.68
N SER A 81 -11.10 -0.15 0.74
CA SER A 81 -11.86 -0.84 1.77
C SER A 81 -11.83 -2.35 1.56
N PHE A 82 -12.19 -3.08 2.61
CA PHE A 82 -12.38 -4.52 2.58
C PHE A 82 -13.38 -4.93 1.49
N GLU A 83 -14.54 -4.27 1.44
CA GLU A 83 -15.62 -4.56 0.47
C GLU A 83 -15.16 -4.37 -0.97
N ARG A 84 -14.36 -3.33 -1.23
CA ARG A 84 -13.80 -3.09 -2.55
C ARG A 84 -12.80 -4.19 -2.94
N GLN A 85 -11.93 -4.60 -2.02
CA GLN A 85 -10.98 -5.69 -2.26
C GLN A 85 -11.72 -7.03 -2.47
N LEU A 86 -12.75 -7.31 -1.67
CA LEU A 86 -13.60 -8.48 -1.79
C LEU A 86 -14.34 -8.52 -3.14
N ALA A 87 -14.86 -7.39 -3.61
CA ALA A 87 -15.51 -7.32 -4.91
C ALA A 87 -14.52 -7.65 -6.05
N ILE A 88 -13.28 -7.13 -5.99
CA ILE A 88 -12.23 -7.47 -6.97
C ILE A 88 -11.90 -8.96 -6.92
N TRP A 89 -11.73 -9.50 -5.71
CA TRP A 89 -11.47 -10.92 -5.50
C TRP A 89 -12.57 -11.81 -6.09
N ASN A 90 -13.82 -11.56 -5.73
CA ASN A 90 -14.97 -12.35 -6.19
C ASN A 90 -15.12 -12.26 -7.72
N GLN A 91 -14.95 -11.07 -8.32
CA GLN A 91 -14.94 -10.91 -9.77
C GLN A 91 -13.88 -11.80 -10.46
N LYS A 92 -12.69 -11.92 -9.88
CA LYS A 92 -11.63 -12.78 -10.40
C LYS A 92 -11.94 -14.27 -10.21
N MET A 93 -12.40 -14.68 -9.02
CA MET A 93 -12.80 -16.07 -8.74
C MET A 93 -13.92 -16.55 -9.67
N LEU A 94 -14.89 -15.68 -9.96
CA LEU A 94 -16.01 -15.94 -10.86
C LEU A 94 -15.64 -15.80 -12.35
N GLY A 95 -14.40 -15.49 -12.68
CA GLY A 95 -13.93 -15.34 -14.06
C GLY A 95 -14.46 -14.11 -14.79
N GLN A 96 -15.01 -13.13 -14.07
CA GLN A 96 -15.49 -11.85 -14.61
C GLN A 96 -14.34 -10.86 -14.88
N LYS A 97 -13.19 -11.10 -14.24
CA LYS A 97 -11.92 -10.41 -14.50
C LYS A 97 -10.85 -11.44 -14.86
N PRO A 98 -9.90 -11.09 -15.74
CA PRO A 98 -8.82 -12.00 -16.12
C PRO A 98 -7.96 -12.36 -14.90
N LEU A 99 -7.54 -13.62 -14.89
CA LEU A 99 -6.42 -14.08 -14.07
C LEU A 99 -5.16 -13.95 -14.93
N LEU A 100 -4.04 -13.57 -14.32
CA LEU A 100 -2.78 -13.39 -15.02
C LEU A 100 -1.73 -14.35 -14.46
N ASP A 101 -0.84 -14.81 -15.32
CA ASP A 101 0.35 -15.58 -14.94
C ASP A 101 1.47 -14.68 -14.40
N GLU A 102 2.65 -15.25 -14.14
CA GLU A 102 3.79 -14.50 -13.62
C GLU A 102 4.38 -13.48 -14.60
N HIS A 103 4.03 -13.55 -15.89
CA HIS A 103 4.45 -12.67 -16.96
C HIS A 103 3.32 -11.70 -17.39
N SER A 104 2.32 -11.51 -16.52
CA SER A 104 1.14 -10.67 -16.77
C SER A 104 0.31 -11.12 -17.97
N GLN A 105 0.40 -12.39 -18.38
CA GLN A 105 -0.39 -12.93 -19.50
C GLN A 105 -1.70 -13.57 -19.01
N PRO A 106 -2.82 -13.40 -19.74
CA PRO A 106 -4.11 -13.99 -19.34
C PRO A 106 -4.07 -15.52 -19.23
N LEU A 107 -4.58 -16.04 -18.13
CA LEU A 107 -4.81 -17.45 -17.88
C LEU A 107 -6.23 -17.88 -18.26
N HIS A 108 -6.36 -19.12 -18.73
CA HIS A 108 -7.66 -19.76 -18.96
C HIS A 108 -8.26 -20.21 -17.63
N SER A 109 -9.05 -19.34 -16.98
CA SER A 109 -9.61 -19.60 -15.65
C SER A 109 -10.46 -20.87 -15.55
N ASN A 110 -11.05 -21.34 -16.64
CA ASN A 110 -11.84 -22.58 -16.69
C ASN A 110 -11.00 -23.85 -16.62
N THR A 111 -9.69 -23.79 -16.85
CA THR A 111 -8.79 -24.95 -16.75
C THR A 111 -8.12 -25.08 -15.39
N LEU A 112 -8.32 -24.10 -14.50
CA LEU A 112 -7.69 -24.04 -13.19
C LEU A 112 -8.60 -24.62 -12.10
N SER A 113 -8.02 -25.41 -11.21
CA SER A 113 -8.62 -25.75 -9.91
C SER A 113 -8.85 -24.50 -9.06
N GLU A 114 -9.70 -24.61 -8.03
CA GLU A 114 -9.96 -23.49 -7.13
C GLU A 114 -8.67 -23.00 -6.43
N ALA A 115 -7.79 -23.91 -6.02
CA ALA A 115 -6.50 -23.56 -5.41
C ALA A 115 -5.57 -22.82 -6.40
N GLU A 116 -5.50 -23.26 -7.65
CA GLU A 116 -4.73 -22.56 -8.69
C GLU A 116 -5.29 -21.16 -8.97
N LYS A 117 -6.62 -20.99 -8.98
CA LYS A 117 -7.24 -19.67 -9.08
C LYS A 117 -6.86 -18.78 -7.90
N VAL A 118 -6.96 -19.29 -6.68
CA VAL A 118 -6.58 -18.54 -5.46
C VAL A 118 -5.13 -18.05 -5.57
N LEU A 119 -4.19 -18.94 -5.91
CA LEU A 119 -2.78 -18.57 -6.03
C LEU A 119 -2.52 -17.60 -7.19
N ALA A 120 -3.20 -17.76 -8.33
CA ALA A 120 -3.10 -16.84 -9.47
C ALA A 120 -3.69 -15.46 -9.15
N ILE A 121 -4.76 -15.37 -8.35
CA ILE A 121 -5.29 -14.10 -7.87
C ILE A 121 -4.28 -13.44 -6.94
N LEU A 122 -3.79 -14.18 -5.95
CA LEU A 122 -2.86 -13.67 -4.95
C LEU A 122 -1.58 -13.13 -5.57
N ARG A 123 -1.14 -13.68 -6.73
CA ARG A 123 -0.01 -13.15 -7.48
C ARG A 123 -0.15 -11.65 -7.81
N TRP A 124 -1.36 -11.16 -8.08
CA TRP A 124 -1.60 -9.78 -8.55
C TRP A 124 -2.71 -9.04 -7.78
N SER A 125 -3.22 -9.62 -6.70
CA SER A 125 -4.27 -9.01 -5.90
C SER A 125 -4.25 -9.59 -4.50
N ALA A 126 -4.08 -8.71 -3.52
CA ALA A 126 -4.10 -9.11 -2.13
C ALA A 126 -5.42 -9.79 -1.74
N LEU A 127 -5.32 -10.72 -0.81
CA LEU A 127 -6.45 -11.29 -0.10
C LEU A 127 -7.27 -10.16 0.58
N PRO A 128 -8.62 -10.16 0.52
CA PRO A 128 -9.43 -9.22 1.28
C PRO A 128 -9.09 -9.28 2.77
N GLY A 129 -8.82 -8.14 3.39
CA GLY A 129 -8.33 -8.05 4.77
C GLY A 129 -6.81 -8.07 4.92
N ALA A 130 -6.06 -8.44 3.88
CA ALA A 130 -4.60 -8.45 3.90
C ALA A 130 -3.94 -7.48 2.91
N SER A 131 -4.73 -6.64 2.22
CA SER A 131 -4.17 -5.59 1.37
C SER A 131 -3.50 -4.51 2.21
N ARG A 132 -2.26 -4.16 1.88
CA ARG A 132 -1.54 -3.06 2.53
C ARG A 132 -2.21 -1.69 2.29
N HIS A 133 -2.97 -1.56 1.20
CA HIS A 133 -3.80 -0.39 0.95
C HIS A 133 -4.87 -0.16 2.03
N HIS A 134 -5.27 -1.17 2.81
CA HIS A 134 -6.19 -0.99 3.94
C HIS A 134 -5.63 -0.01 4.99
N TRP A 135 -4.30 0.11 5.07
CA TRP A 135 -3.66 0.89 6.11
C TRP A 135 -3.54 2.38 5.77
N GLY A 136 -3.79 2.76 4.51
CA GLY A 136 -3.54 4.13 4.03
C GLY A 136 -2.06 4.52 4.04
N THR A 137 -1.17 3.52 3.99
CA THR A 137 0.29 3.67 3.97
C THR A 137 0.90 3.35 2.61
N ASP A 138 0.11 2.76 1.71
CA ASP A 138 0.55 2.18 0.45
C ASP A 138 -0.22 2.77 -0.74
N PHE A 139 0.49 3.05 -1.82
CA PHE A 139 -0.02 3.78 -2.98
C PHE A 139 0.51 3.18 -4.28
N ASP A 140 -0.36 3.04 -5.27
CA ASP A 140 0.05 2.79 -6.65
C ASP A 140 0.25 4.15 -7.32
N VAL A 141 1.48 4.48 -7.70
CA VAL A 141 1.85 5.79 -8.25
C VAL A 141 2.33 5.71 -9.69
N TYR A 142 2.07 6.77 -10.46
CA TYR A 142 2.50 6.92 -11.84
C TYR A 142 2.75 8.39 -12.14
N ASP A 143 3.57 8.67 -13.15
CA ASP A 143 3.66 9.98 -13.76
C ASP A 143 2.53 10.16 -14.78
N ARG A 144 1.66 11.12 -14.51
CA ARG A 144 0.54 11.45 -15.39
C ARG A 144 1.00 12.03 -16.72
N ASP A 145 2.07 12.84 -16.73
CA ASP A 145 2.49 13.54 -17.94
C ASP A 145 3.22 12.60 -18.91
N ALA A 146 3.77 11.50 -18.40
CA ALA A 146 4.37 10.46 -19.22
C ALA A 146 3.34 9.52 -19.87
N LEU A 147 2.09 9.46 -19.38
CA LEU A 147 1.06 8.59 -19.97
C LEU A 147 0.61 9.14 -21.34
N PRO A 148 0.77 8.39 -22.46
CA PRO A 148 0.41 8.88 -23.77
C PRO A 148 -1.08 9.21 -23.88
N GLU A 149 -1.42 10.16 -24.76
CA GLU A 149 -2.81 10.50 -25.05
C GLU A 149 -3.60 9.25 -25.49
N ASN A 150 -4.86 9.17 -25.05
CA ASN A 150 -5.77 8.04 -25.33
C ASN A 150 -5.28 6.67 -24.82
N THR A 151 -4.28 6.63 -23.94
CA THR A 151 -3.82 5.40 -23.28
C THR A 151 -4.38 5.31 -21.87
N SER A 152 -4.81 4.13 -21.46
CA SER A 152 -5.18 3.84 -20.07
C SER A 152 -3.99 3.24 -19.34
N LEU A 153 -3.69 3.74 -18.14
CA LEU A 153 -2.68 3.15 -17.26
C LEU A 153 -3.09 1.71 -16.91
N LEU A 154 -2.19 0.75 -17.13
CA LEU A 154 -2.46 -0.67 -16.87
C LEU A 154 -1.98 -1.12 -15.49
N LEU A 155 -0.96 -0.45 -14.93
CA LEU A 155 -0.18 -0.92 -13.78
C LEU A 155 0.41 -2.30 -14.07
N GLU A 156 1.21 -2.37 -15.12
CA GLU A 156 1.94 -3.57 -15.52
C GLU A 156 3.46 -3.33 -15.57
N PRO A 157 4.31 -4.34 -15.31
CA PRO A 157 5.75 -4.12 -15.16
C PRO A 157 6.41 -3.45 -16.36
N TRP A 158 5.97 -3.79 -17.57
CA TRP A 158 6.53 -3.26 -18.81
C TRP A 158 6.39 -1.73 -18.87
N GLU A 159 5.30 -1.15 -18.35
CA GLU A 159 5.10 0.32 -18.35
C GLU A 159 6.24 1.03 -17.62
N TYR A 160 6.80 0.42 -16.57
CA TYR A 160 7.80 1.00 -15.66
C TYR A 160 9.23 0.53 -15.91
N LEU A 161 9.43 -0.57 -16.65
CA LEU A 161 10.77 -1.06 -17.01
C LEU A 161 11.26 -0.43 -18.31
N GLU A 162 10.43 -0.45 -19.34
CA GLU A 162 10.79 -0.05 -20.70
C GLU A 162 9.78 0.90 -21.34
N GLY A 163 8.58 0.97 -20.76
CA GLY A 163 7.50 1.81 -21.24
C GLY A 163 7.59 3.25 -20.75
N HIS A 164 6.45 3.93 -20.85
CA HIS A 164 6.35 5.36 -20.62
C HIS A 164 6.53 5.79 -19.15
N GLN A 165 6.47 4.87 -18.18
CA GLN A 165 6.76 5.16 -16.76
C GLN A 165 8.23 4.89 -16.38
N SER A 166 9.09 4.50 -17.33
CA SER A 166 10.45 4.04 -17.04
C SER A 166 11.34 5.08 -16.35
N GLU A 167 11.37 6.32 -16.85
CA GLU A 167 12.15 7.41 -16.22
C GLU A 167 11.63 7.73 -14.80
N PHE A 168 10.30 7.75 -14.63
CA PHE A 168 9.68 7.95 -13.33
C PHE A 168 10.02 6.81 -12.35
N SER A 169 9.99 5.55 -12.82
CA SER A 169 10.37 4.40 -12.00
C SER A 169 11.83 4.47 -11.54
N GLN A 170 12.75 4.86 -12.43
CA GLN A 170 14.16 5.06 -12.07
C GLN A 170 14.32 6.14 -11.00
N TRP A 171 13.58 7.25 -11.15
CA TRP A 171 13.57 8.31 -10.15
C TRP A 171 13.03 7.83 -8.80
N LEU A 172 11.91 7.09 -8.77
CA LEU A 172 11.36 6.52 -7.54
C LEU A 172 12.39 5.63 -6.83
N ASN A 173 13.03 4.71 -7.54
CA ASN A 173 14.04 3.81 -6.97
C ASN A 173 15.19 4.57 -6.29
N ALA A 174 15.57 5.75 -6.80
CA ALA A 174 16.65 6.56 -6.24
C ALA A 174 16.22 7.45 -5.05
N HIS A 175 14.93 7.77 -4.92
CA HIS A 175 14.48 8.84 -4.02
C HIS A 175 13.50 8.39 -2.91
N LEU A 176 12.76 7.29 -3.09
CA LEU A 176 11.70 6.88 -2.14
C LEU A 176 12.18 6.81 -0.68
N ALA A 177 13.38 6.25 -0.45
CA ALA A 177 13.94 6.08 0.88
C ALA A 177 14.12 7.40 1.65
N GLN A 178 14.35 8.51 0.94
CA GLN A 178 14.51 9.84 1.53
C GLN A 178 13.21 10.37 2.14
N PHE A 179 12.07 9.86 1.66
CA PHE A 179 10.73 10.19 2.13
C PHE A 179 10.11 9.05 2.96
N GLY A 180 10.92 8.10 3.44
CA GLY A 180 10.42 6.98 4.25
C GLY A 180 9.61 5.93 3.46
N PHE A 181 9.61 5.98 2.13
CA PHE A 181 8.94 5.00 1.28
C PHE A 181 9.92 3.95 0.73
N PHE A 182 9.36 2.84 0.29
CA PHE A 182 10.07 1.78 -0.43
C PHE A 182 9.12 1.01 -1.35
N LEU A 183 9.67 0.13 -2.18
CA LEU A 183 8.93 -0.77 -3.06
C LEU A 183 8.90 -2.17 -2.40
N PRO A 184 7.78 -2.64 -1.84
CA PRO A 184 7.73 -3.92 -1.14
C PRO A 184 7.80 -5.13 -2.09
N TYR A 185 7.49 -4.96 -3.38
CA TYR A 185 7.36 -6.06 -4.34
C TYR A 185 8.38 -5.95 -5.49
N GLN A 186 9.67 -5.71 -5.20
CA GLN A 186 10.72 -5.56 -6.24
C GLN A 186 11.20 -6.86 -6.87
N HIS A 187 11.02 -8.00 -6.19
CA HIS A 187 11.60 -9.28 -6.62
C HIS A 187 10.56 -10.31 -7.06
N GLY A 188 9.28 -9.93 -7.10
CA GLY A 188 8.20 -10.86 -7.45
C GLY A 188 8.12 -12.06 -6.52
N GLN A 189 8.42 -11.88 -5.23
CA GLN A 189 8.38 -12.95 -4.23
C GLN A 189 6.97 -13.07 -3.66
N GLY A 190 6.24 -14.13 -4.04
CA GLY A 190 4.82 -14.24 -3.73
C GLY A 190 3.96 -13.34 -4.62
N ILE A 191 3.78 -12.08 -4.20
CA ILE A 191 3.18 -11.03 -5.04
C ILE A 191 4.09 -10.79 -6.26
N GLY A 192 3.49 -10.45 -7.39
CA GLY A 192 4.17 -10.10 -8.63
C GLY A 192 5.09 -8.90 -8.47
N PHE A 193 5.93 -8.64 -9.47
CA PHE A 193 6.77 -7.46 -9.46
C PHE A 193 5.91 -6.21 -9.71
N GLU A 194 5.84 -5.29 -8.75
CA GLU A 194 4.97 -4.09 -8.81
C GLU A 194 5.81 -2.80 -8.64
N PRO A 195 6.52 -2.32 -9.68
CA PRO A 195 7.37 -1.13 -9.61
C PRO A 195 6.64 0.20 -9.34
N TRP A 196 5.30 0.20 -9.38
CA TRP A 196 4.44 1.34 -9.05
C TRP A 196 4.02 1.40 -7.59
N HIS A 197 4.11 0.28 -6.87
CA HIS A 197 3.52 0.14 -5.54
C HIS A 197 4.52 0.61 -4.49
N ILE A 198 4.26 1.77 -3.89
CA ILE A 198 5.11 2.35 -2.84
C ILE A 198 4.45 2.15 -1.48
N SER A 199 5.26 1.90 -0.45
CA SER A 199 4.79 1.69 0.93
C SER A 199 5.58 2.54 1.91
N HIS A 200 4.91 3.19 2.86
CA HIS A 200 5.59 3.93 3.92
C HIS A 200 6.17 2.96 4.96
N LYS A 201 7.50 2.88 5.01
CA LYS A 201 8.26 1.85 5.74
C LYS A 201 7.84 1.74 7.21
N GLN A 202 7.96 2.83 7.97
CA GLN A 202 7.79 2.77 9.42
C GLN A 202 6.36 2.40 9.83
N THR A 203 5.35 3.03 9.22
CA THR A 203 3.96 2.79 9.58
C THR A 203 3.49 1.44 9.07
N ALA A 204 3.80 1.07 7.83
CA ALA A 204 3.36 -0.19 7.26
C ALA A 204 4.02 -1.40 7.95
N GLN A 205 5.24 -1.28 8.46
CA GLN A 205 5.87 -2.31 9.32
C GLN A 205 5.09 -2.52 10.62
N GLN A 206 4.58 -1.46 11.24
CA GLN A 206 3.75 -1.57 12.44
C GLN A 206 2.41 -2.25 12.14
N CYS A 207 1.77 -1.91 11.02
CA CYS A 207 0.55 -2.54 10.57
C CYS A 207 0.76 -4.03 10.26
N LEU A 208 1.82 -4.37 9.52
CA LEU A 208 2.16 -5.75 9.19
C LEU A 208 2.45 -6.58 10.45
N ALA A 209 3.18 -6.03 11.42
CA ALA A 209 3.47 -6.70 12.69
C ALA A 209 2.20 -6.96 13.54
N ALA A 210 1.15 -6.16 13.35
CA ALA A 210 -0.14 -6.33 14.03
C ALA A 210 -1.11 -7.25 13.26
N LEU A 211 -0.93 -7.40 11.95
CA LEU A 211 -1.75 -8.28 11.11
C LEU A 211 -1.29 -9.73 11.27
N SER A 212 -2.11 -10.58 11.90
CA SER A 212 -1.79 -11.98 12.16
C SER A 212 -2.69 -12.95 11.41
N GLU A 213 -2.20 -14.17 11.19
CA GLU A 213 -2.98 -15.25 10.57
C GLU A 213 -4.31 -15.53 11.31
N PRO A 214 -4.37 -15.64 12.66
CA PRO A 214 -5.64 -15.85 13.36
C PRO A 214 -6.62 -14.70 13.18
N LEU A 215 -6.13 -13.45 13.15
CA LEU A 215 -6.97 -12.27 12.91
C LEU A 215 -7.59 -12.34 11.52
N LEU A 216 -6.80 -12.64 10.48
CA LEU A 216 -7.31 -12.81 9.12
C LEU A 216 -8.34 -13.93 9.03
N LEU A 217 -8.07 -15.08 9.68
CA LEU A 217 -9.00 -16.21 9.70
C LEU A 217 -10.35 -15.82 10.31
N GLU A 218 -10.34 -15.09 11.43
CA GLU A 218 -11.55 -14.59 12.09
C GLU A 218 -12.36 -13.68 11.14
N GLN A 219 -11.71 -12.70 10.52
CA GLN A 219 -12.40 -11.75 9.63
C GLN A 219 -12.98 -12.43 8.38
N LEU A 220 -12.21 -13.33 7.75
CA LEU A 220 -12.67 -14.06 6.57
C LEU A 220 -13.84 -15.01 6.88
N SER A 221 -13.87 -15.59 8.08
CA SER A 221 -14.91 -16.53 8.47
C SER A 221 -16.31 -15.90 8.47
N ALA A 222 -16.40 -14.61 8.84
CA ALA A 222 -17.63 -13.85 8.94
C ALA A 222 -18.23 -13.40 7.60
N VAL A 223 -17.49 -13.55 6.49
CA VAL A 223 -17.87 -12.96 5.20
C VAL A 223 -18.20 -14.03 4.14
N ALA A 224 -19.12 -13.68 3.24
CA ALA A 224 -19.37 -14.43 2.01
C ALA A 224 -18.30 -14.09 0.96
N MET A 225 -17.37 -15.01 0.74
CA MET A 225 -16.22 -14.86 -0.15
C MET A 225 -16.08 -16.10 -1.03
N GLU A 226 -15.82 -15.87 -2.31
CA GLU A 226 -15.56 -16.94 -3.26
C GLU A 226 -14.23 -17.63 -2.98
N GLY A 227 -14.22 -18.96 -2.98
CA GLY A 227 -13.04 -19.76 -2.62
C GLY A 227 -12.66 -19.73 -1.14
N LYS A 228 -13.55 -19.27 -0.24
CA LYS A 228 -13.26 -19.11 1.19
C LYS A 228 -12.67 -20.37 1.83
N THR A 229 -13.27 -21.54 1.61
CA THR A 229 -12.79 -22.79 2.22
C THR A 229 -11.36 -23.12 1.77
N THR A 230 -11.05 -22.94 0.48
CA THR A 230 -9.70 -23.14 -0.06
C THR A 230 -8.72 -22.12 0.51
N VAL A 231 -9.11 -20.84 0.60
CA VAL A 231 -8.30 -19.80 1.24
C VAL A 231 -8.01 -20.14 2.70
N GLN A 232 -9.01 -20.58 3.47
CA GLN A 232 -8.82 -20.98 4.87
C GLN A 232 -7.87 -22.16 5.02
N ALA A 233 -7.97 -23.15 4.12
CA ALA A 233 -7.08 -24.31 4.11
C ALA A 233 -5.62 -23.93 3.74
N LEU A 234 -5.44 -22.93 2.88
CA LEU A 234 -4.13 -22.45 2.43
C LEU A 234 -3.59 -21.28 3.25
N LEU A 235 -4.33 -20.78 4.24
CA LEU A 235 -4.03 -19.51 4.91
C LEU A 235 -2.59 -19.43 5.47
N PRO A 236 -2.01 -20.49 6.08
CA PRO A 236 -0.61 -20.44 6.52
C PRO A 236 0.38 -20.19 5.38
N GLU A 237 0.19 -20.84 4.21
CA GLU A 237 1.00 -20.58 3.02
C GLU A 237 0.75 -19.16 2.51
N ILE A 238 -0.52 -18.75 2.44
CA ILE A 238 -0.90 -17.43 1.94
C ILE A 238 -0.24 -16.33 2.76
N TYR A 239 -0.28 -16.47 4.09
CA TYR A 239 0.29 -15.52 5.02
C TYR A 239 1.81 -15.40 4.85
N GLN A 240 2.52 -16.53 4.83
CA GLN A 240 3.97 -16.50 4.66
C GLN A 240 4.38 -15.98 3.30
N ARG A 241 3.74 -16.47 2.23
CA ARG A 241 4.18 -16.25 0.85
C ARG A 241 3.72 -14.92 0.26
N PHE A 242 2.50 -14.46 0.54
CA PHE A 242 1.93 -13.30 -0.14
C PHE A 242 1.68 -12.10 0.77
N ILE A 243 1.78 -12.26 2.10
CA ILE A 243 1.51 -11.18 3.06
C ILE A 243 2.80 -10.71 3.74
N THR A 244 3.59 -11.63 4.31
CA THR A 244 4.81 -11.27 5.05
C THR A 244 6.07 -11.25 4.20
N ASN A 245 6.09 -11.94 3.06
CA ASN A 245 7.24 -11.99 2.17
C ASN A 245 7.32 -10.74 1.29
N ILE A 246 7.91 -9.68 1.84
CA ILE A 246 8.15 -8.41 1.16
C ILE A 246 9.63 -8.07 1.19
N CYS A 247 10.04 -7.14 0.33
CA CYS A 247 11.39 -6.60 0.38
C CYS A 247 11.59 -5.88 1.72
N GLU A 248 12.62 -6.27 2.46
CA GLU A 248 13.05 -5.52 3.64
C GLU A 248 13.95 -4.36 3.23
N VAL A 249 13.93 -3.29 4.03
CA VAL A 249 14.77 -2.11 3.86
C VAL A 249 15.54 -1.87 5.15
#